data_AF-A0A5N6KU92-F1
#
_entry.id   AF-A0A5N6KU92-F1
#
_cell.length_a   1.000
_cell.length_b   1.000
_cell.length_c   1.000
_cell.angle_alpha   90.00
_cell.angle_beta   90.00
_cell.angle_gamma   90.00
#
_symmetry.space_group_name_H-M   'P 1'
#
loop_
_entity.id
_entity.type
_entity.pdbx_description
1 polymer ?
#
loop_
_entity_poly.entity_id
_entity_poly.type
_entity_poly.pdbx_seq_one_letter_code
_entity_poly.pdbx_strand_id
1 'polypeptide(L)'
;MSSVSWSNIDVPRIGTAGFAALGLTVGIRALYRPRAFAETFGLPQSKAAPHNPFITVVGARNIAGGLALFTFCYLDNKRAIGIQMICGLVTGVTDAVTCYQYGSRDAATGHAVMSILFGALGGYLISRD
;
A
#
# COMPACT_ATOMS: atom_id res chain seq x y z
N MET A 1 33.95 16.81 1.27
CA MET A 1 32.90 15.79 1.07
C MET A 1 32.65 15.16 2.42
N SER A 2 31.54 15.48 3.09
CA SER A 2 31.18 14.84 4.37
C SER A 2 30.85 13.36 4.10
N SER A 3 31.49 12.46 4.85
CA SER A 3 31.17 11.04 4.79
C SER A 3 29.74 10.84 5.28
N VAL A 4 28.89 10.23 4.45
CA VAL A 4 27.56 9.79 4.87
C VAL A 4 27.78 8.71 5.93
N SER A 5 27.39 9.00 7.18
CA SER A 5 27.42 8.00 8.25
C SER A 5 26.26 7.03 8.07
N TRP A 6 26.55 5.85 7.54
CA TRP A 6 25.57 4.77 7.33
C TRP A 6 24.92 4.27 8.62
N SER A 7 25.47 4.62 9.79
CA SER A 7 24.91 4.26 11.11
C SER A 7 23.59 4.97 11.44
N ASN A 8 23.24 6.04 10.73
CA ASN A 8 22.08 6.89 11.03
C ASN A 8 20.89 6.65 10.08
N ILE A 9 20.95 5.60 9.25
CA ILE A 9 19.87 5.29 8.33
C ILE A 9 18.74 4.58 9.08
N ASP A 10 17.63 5.28 9.28
CA ASP A 10 16.39 4.68 9.77
C ASP A 10 15.73 3.87 8.64
N VAL A 11 16.23 2.64 8.46
CA VAL A 11 15.74 1.69 7.45
C VAL A 11 14.22 1.48 7.53
N PRO A 12 13.60 1.29 8.72
CA PRO A 12 12.15 1.24 8.87
C PRO A 12 11.43 2.46 8.29
N ARG A 13 11.92 3.68 8.58
CA ARG A 13 11.30 4.92 8.10
C ARG A 13 11.45 5.09 6.59
N ILE A 14 12.61 4.78 6.02
CA ILE A 14 12.81 4.79 4.57
C ILE A 14 11.91 3.77 3.88
N GLY A 15 11.82 2.55 4.42
CA GLY A 15 10.91 1.52 3.90
C GLY A 15 9.46 1.97 3.93
N THR A 16 9.03 2.58 5.04
CA THR A 16 7.68 3.15 5.19
C THR A 16 7.41 4.28 4.19
N ALA A 17 8.35 5.20 4.01
CA ALA A 17 8.24 6.26 3.02
C ALA A 17 8.12 5.70 1.58
N GLY A 18 8.82 4.61 1.30
CA GLY A 18 8.67 3.86 0.05
C GLY A 18 7.25 3.31 -0.14
N PHE A 19 6.67 2.70 0.90
CA PHE A 19 5.28 2.24 0.85
C PHE A 19 4.27 3.39 0.70
N ALA A 20 4.50 4.52 1.36
CA ALA A 20 3.69 5.72 1.22
C ALA A 20 3.69 6.24 -0.24
N ALA A 21 4.88 6.33 -0.84
CA ALA A 21 5.05 6.71 -2.24
C ALA A 21 4.35 5.73 -3.18
N LEU A 22 4.51 4.42 -2.96
CA LEU A 22 3.85 3.39 -3.75
C LEU A 22 2.32 3.53 -3.68
N GLY A 23 1.75 3.69 -2.48
CA GLY A 23 0.31 3.88 -2.28
C GLY A 23 -0.22 5.10 -3.05
N LEU A 24 0.52 6.20 -3.05
CA LEU A 24 0.16 7.39 -3.80
C LEU A 24 0.21 7.17 -5.31
N THR A 25 1.31 6.63 -5.82
CA THR A 25 1.46 6.38 -7.26
C THR A 25 0.38 5.42 -7.77
N VAL A 26 0.15 4.33 -7.04
CA VAL A 26 -0.88 3.34 -7.33
C VAL A 26 -2.27 3.97 -7.27
N GLY A 27 -2.56 4.75 -6.23
CA GLY A 27 -3.85 5.39 -6.04
C GLY A 27 -4.15 6.46 -7.11
N ILE A 28 -3.17 7.29 -7.46
CA ILE A 28 -3.25 8.26 -8.55
C ILE A 28 -3.52 7.53 -9.88
N ARG A 29 -2.78 6.45 -10.16
CA ARG A 29 -3.01 5.63 -11.36
C ARG A 29 -4.42 5.07 -11.41
N ALA A 30 -4.96 4.60 -10.28
CA ALA A 30 -6.32 4.08 -10.18
C ALA A 30 -7.39 5.16 -10.44
N LEU A 31 -7.14 6.42 -10.04
CA LEU A 31 -8.04 7.54 -10.33
C LEU A 31 -8.06 7.91 -11.81
N TYR A 32 -6.88 8.05 -12.43
CA TYR A 32 -6.77 8.53 -13.81
C TYR A 32 -6.92 7.44 -14.88
N ARG A 33 -6.60 6.19 -14.54
CA ARG A 33 -6.63 5.04 -15.46
C ARG A 33 -7.26 3.81 -14.79
N PRO A 34 -8.52 3.91 -14.31
CA PRO A 34 -9.15 2.84 -13.51
C PRO A 34 -9.23 1.51 -14.25
N ARG A 35 -9.53 1.50 -15.55
CA ARG A 35 -9.60 0.27 -16.35
C ARG A 35 -8.24 -0.44 -16.45
N ALA A 36 -7.21 0.29 -16.90
CA ALA A 36 -5.87 -0.25 -17.02
C ALA A 36 -5.26 -0.65 -15.66
N PHE A 37 -5.76 -0.09 -14.57
CA PHE A 37 -5.41 -0.50 -13.22
C PHE A 37 -6.14 -1.78 -12.81
N ALA A 38 -7.44 -1.89 -13.07
CA ALA A 38 -8.22 -3.09 -12.78
C ALA A 38 -7.70 -4.34 -13.51
N GLU A 39 -7.22 -4.16 -14.74
CA GLU A 39 -6.59 -5.20 -15.55
C GLU A 39 -5.32 -5.77 -14.89
N THR A 40 -4.60 -4.98 -14.08
CA THR A 40 -3.41 -5.49 -13.36
C THR A 40 -3.75 -6.49 -12.27
N PHE A 41 -4.97 -6.45 -11.73
CA PHE A 41 -5.47 -7.45 -10.79
C PHE A 41 -6.09 -8.66 -11.48
N GLY A 42 -6.20 -8.64 -12.82
CA GLY A 42 -6.89 -9.67 -13.60
C GLY A 42 -8.40 -9.71 -13.37
N LEU A 43 -9.00 -8.64 -12.80
CA LEU A 43 -10.42 -8.64 -12.45
C LEU A 43 -11.30 -8.50 -13.68
N PRO A 44 -12.41 -9.27 -13.79
CA PRO A 44 -13.30 -9.22 -14.94
C PRO A 44 -13.90 -7.82 -15.11
N GLN A 45 -13.70 -7.24 -16.29
CA GLN A 45 -14.30 -5.96 -16.65
C GLN A 45 -15.64 -6.21 -17.34
N SER A 46 -16.71 -5.58 -16.83
CA SER A 46 -18.00 -5.61 -17.52
C SER A 46 -17.90 -4.85 -18.84
N LYS A 47 -18.27 -5.51 -19.95
CA LYS A 47 -18.38 -4.85 -21.26
C LYS A 47 -19.52 -3.83 -21.30
N ALA A 48 -20.58 -4.04 -20.51
CA ALA A 48 -21.74 -3.16 -20.42
C ALA A 48 -21.52 -1.96 -19.48
N ALA A 49 -20.63 -2.11 -18.50
CA ALA A 49 -20.24 -1.05 -17.56
C ALA A 49 -18.71 -0.94 -17.55
N PRO A 50 -18.12 -0.27 -18.57
CA PRO A 50 -16.66 -0.22 -18.75
C PRO A 50 -15.94 0.58 -17.65
N HIS A 51 -16.68 1.32 -16.83
CA HIS A 51 -16.18 2.07 -15.70
C HIS A 51 -16.65 1.43 -14.40
N ASN A 52 -15.75 0.73 -13.71
CA ASN A 52 -16.00 0.23 -12.37
C ASN A 52 -15.68 1.33 -11.33
N PRO A 53 -16.68 1.99 -10.71
CA PRO A 53 -16.45 3.09 -9.78
C PRO A 53 -15.71 2.65 -8.51
N PHE A 54 -15.76 1.36 -8.15
CA PHE A 54 -15.02 0.85 -6.99
C PHE A 54 -13.51 0.97 -7.16
N ILE A 55 -13.00 0.94 -8.40
CA ILE A 55 -11.57 1.11 -8.65
C ILE A 55 -11.12 2.54 -8.33
N THR A 56 -11.95 3.54 -8.62
CA THR A 56 -11.71 4.93 -8.24
C THR A 56 -11.72 5.09 -6.72
N VAL A 57 -12.65 4.44 -6.03
CA VAL A 57 -12.70 4.42 -4.55
C VAL A 57 -11.44 3.77 -3.95
N VAL A 58 -10.98 2.65 -4.51
CA VAL A 58 -9.70 2.03 -4.14
C VAL A 58 -8.53 3.00 -4.34
N GLY A 59 -8.55 3.76 -5.44
CA GLY A 59 -7.57 4.80 -5.71
C GLY A 59 -7.52 5.88 -4.63
N ALA A 60 -8.68 6.42 -4.26
CA ALA A 60 -8.81 7.40 -3.18
C ALA A 60 -8.32 6.83 -1.84
N ARG A 61 -8.69 5.58 -1.51
CA ARG A 61 -8.22 4.87 -0.30
C ARG A 61 -6.69 4.77 -0.26
N ASN A 62 -6.06 4.42 -1.37
CA ASN A 62 -4.60 4.30 -1.45
C ASN A 62 -3.88 5.64 -1.31
N ILE A 63 -4.44 6.71 -1.90
CA ILE A 63 -3.92 8.07 -1.72
C ILE A 63 -4.02 8.49 -0.25
N ALA A 64 -5.20 8.32 0.37
CA ALA A 64 -5.42 8.66 1.76
C ALA A 64 -4.45 7.91 2.69
N GLY A 65 -4.28 6.60 2.48
CA GLY A 65 -3.33 5.78 3.24
C GLY A 65 -1.87 6.20 3.06
N GLY A 66 -1.47 6.52 1.83
CA GLY A 66 -0.11 7.01 1.53
C GLY A 66 0.18 8.38 2.14
N LEU A 67 -0.79 9.32 2.06
CA LEU A 67 -0.67 10.64 2.71
C LEU A 67 -0.59 10.50 4.24
N ALA A 68 -1.40 9.63 4.84
CA ALA A 68 -1.35 9.37 6.27
C ALA A 68 0.03 8.84 6.68
N LEU A 69 0.58 7.85 5.96
CA LEU A 69 1.93 7.34 6.21
C LEU A 69 3.00 8.42 6.06
N PHE A 70 2.95 9.25 5.01
CA PHE A 70 3.89 10.37 4.87
C PHE A 70 3.79 11.37 6.02
N THR A 71 2.56 11.68 6.47
CA THR A 71 2.33 12.59 7.58
C THR A 71 2.94 12.03 8.86
N PHE A 72 2.72 10.76 9.17
CA PHE A 72 3.31 10.13 10.37
C PHE A 72 4.83 9.98 10.26
N CYS A 73 5.36 9.69 9.07
CA CYS A 73 6.80 9.75 8.79
C CYS A 73 7.36 11.15 9.00
N TYR A 74 6.65 12.21 8.63
CA TYR A 74 7.08 13.59 8.83
C TYR A 74 7.10 13.96 10.32
N LEU A 75 6.08 13.53 11.07
CA LEU A 75 5.95 13.74 12.51
C LEU A 75 6.84 12.83 13.37
N ASP A 76 7.59 11.90 12.76
CA ASP A 76 8.42 10.90 13.42
C ASP A 76 7.67 10.04 14.46
N ASN A 77 6.37 9.82 14.24
CA ASN A 77 5.52 9.04 15.16
C ASN A 77 5.50 7.56 14.74
N LYS A 78 6.45 6.79 15.28
CA LYS A 78 6.68 5.38 14.89
C LYS A 78 5.48 4.49 15.20
N ARG A 79 4.83 4.69 16.34
CA ARG A 79 3.62 3.95 16.68
C ARG A 79 2.45 4.24 15.76
N ALA A 80 2.21 5.50 15.38
CA ALA A 80 1.16 5.85 14.43
C ALA A 80 1.42 5.24 13.04
N ILE A 81 2.68 5.25 12.59
CA ILE A 81 3.09 4.53 11.38
C ILE A 81 2.75 3.05 11.51
N GLY A 82 3.18 2.41 12.60
CA GLY A 82 2.98 0.98 12.78
C GLY A 82 1.52 0.57 12.81
N ILE A 83 0.67 1.35 13.51
CA ILE A 83 -0.79 1.15 13.52
C ILE A 83 -1.36 1.26 12.10
N GLN A 84 -0.98 2.30 11.36
CA GLN A 84 -1.45 2.50 9.99
C GLN A 84 -1.06 1.34 9.06
N MET A 85 0.16 0.79 9.23
CA MET A 85 0.61 -0.38 8.46
C MET A 85 -0.20 -1.63 8.82
N ILE A 86 -0.50 -1.87 10.09
CA ILE A 86 -1.38 -2.99 10.49
C ILE A 86 -2.79 -2.83 9.94
N CYS A 87 -3.36 -1.61 9.94
CA CYS A 87 -4.63 -1.35 9.28
C CYS A 87 -4.55 -1.63 7.77
N GLY A 88 -3.43 -1.27 7.13
CA GLY A 88 -3.15 -1.58 5.73
C GLY A 88 -3.03 -3.08 5.44
N LEU A 89 -2.55 -3.89 6.39
CA LEU A 89 -2.51 -5.36 6.25
C LEU A 89 -3.89 -5.93 5.99
N VAL A 90 -4.93 -5.48 6.69
CA VAL A 90 -6.32 -5.96 6.49
C VAL A 90 -6.73 -5.76 5.03
N THR A 91 -6.33 -4.63 4.49
CA THR A 91 -6.63 -4.26 3.12
C THR A 91 -5.87 -5.12 2.12
N GLY A 92 -4.57 -5.31 2.34
CA GLY A 92 -3.75 -6.19 1.50
C GLY A 92 -4.24 -7.64 1.51
N VAL A 93 -4.66 -8.17 2.66
CA VAL A 93 -5.22 -9.52 2.76
C VAL A 93 -6.51 -9.62 1.96
N THR A 94 -7.38 -8.62 2.07
CA THR A 94 -8.63 -8.57 1.31
C THR A 94 -8.37 -8.51 -0.20
N ASP A 95 -7.41 -7.70 -0.63
CA ASP A 95 -6.99 -7.59 -2.03
C ASP A 95 -6.40 -8.93 -2.52
N ALA A 96 -5.59 -9.61 -1.69
CA ALA A 96 -5.02 -10.92 -2.00
C ALA A 96 -6.09 -12.01 -2.19
N VAL A 97 -7.04 -12.09 -1.25
CA VAL A 97 -8.16 -13.05 -1.32
C VAL A 97 -9.03 -12.78 -2.53
N THR A 98 -9.35 -11.51 -2.79
CA THR A 98 -10.16 -11.10 -3.95
C THR A 98 -9.49 -11.46 -5.26
N CYS A 99 -8.18 -11.18 -5.40
CA CYS A 99 -7.43 -11.55 -6.61
C CYS A 99 -7.30 -13.07 -6.76
N TYR A 100 -7.16 -13.80 -5.66
CA TYR A 100 -7.08 -15.26 -5.72
C TYR A 100 -8.40 -15.88 -6.20
N GLN A 101 -9.53 -15.35 -5.74
CA GLN A 101 -10.87 -15.86 -6.07
C GLN A 101 -11.37 -15.42 -7.44
N TYR A 102 -11.12 -14.16 -7.81
CA TYR A 102 -11.79 -13.52 -8.94
C TYR A 102 -10.84 -12.86 -9.95
N GLY A 103 -9.53 -12.94 -9.72
CA GLY A 103 -8.53 -12.24 -10.52
C GLY A 103 -7.28 -13.08 -10.80
N SER A 104 -6.12 -12.42 -10.83
CA SER A 104 -4.83 -13.04 -11.10
C SER A 104 -4.18 -13.60 -9.82
N ARG A 105 -3.64 -14.82 -9.93
CA ARG A 105 -2.83 -15.45 -8.86
C ARG A 105 -1.52 -14.70 -8.59
N ASP A 106 -0.95 -14.06 -9.61
CA ASP A 106 0.27 -13.27 -9.46
C ASP A 106 -0.03 -12.01 -8.63
N ALA A 107 -1.14 -11.33 -8.93
CA ALA A 107 -1.60 -10.19 -8.15
C ALA A 107 -1.92 -10.60 -6.71
N ALA A 108 -2.59 -11.74 -6.52
CA ALA A 108 -2.89 -12.28 -5.19
C ALA A 108 -1.61 -12.51 -4.36
N THR A 109 -0.58 -13.10 -4.97
CA THR A 109 0.71 -13.34 -4.32
C THR A 109 1.40 -12.02 -3.95
N GLY A 110 1.41 -11.05 -4.86
CA GLY A 110 1.95 -9.71 -4.58
C GLY A 110 1.30 -9.04 -3.37
N HIS A 111 -0.03 -9.08 -3.29
CA HIS A 111 -0.76 -8.55 -2.15
C HIS A 111 -0.51 -9.32 -0.85
N ALA A 112 -0.43 -10.65 -0.91
CA ALA A 112 -0.14 -11.46 0.27
C ALA A 112 1.24 -11.12 0.85
N VAL A 113 2.27 -11.01 0.00
CA VAL A 113 3.62 -10.61 0.41
C VAL A 113 3.60 -9.22 1.04
N MET A 114 2.96 -8.24 0.41
CA MET A 114 2.86 -6.88 0.95
C MET A 114 2.12 -6.83 2.28
N SER A 115 1.09 -7.67 2.46
CA SER A 115 0.35 -7.78 3.72
C SER A 115 1.24 -8.29 4.86
N ILE A 116 2.04 -9.32 4.60
CA ILE A 116 3.00 -9.84 5.58
C ILE A 116 4.02 -8.75 5.95
N LEU A 117 4.56 -8.04 4.96
CA LEU A 117 5.49 -6.92 5.20
C LEU A 117 4.85 -5.82 6.04
N PHE A 118 3.59 -5.49 5.78
CA PHE A 118 2.84 -4.48 6.53
C PHE A 118 2.63 -4.91 7.98
N GLY A 119 2.26 -6.17 8.23
CA GLY A 119 2.12 -6.70 9.57
C GLY A 119 3.44 -6.77 10.33
N ALA A 120 4.50 -7.28 9.68
CA ALA A 120 5.81 -7.43 10.29
C ALA A 120 6.44 -6.07 10.63
N LEU A 121 6.49 -5.15 9.67
CA LEU A 121 7.05 -3.81 9.89
C LEU A 121 6.18 -2.99 10.84
N GLY A 122 4.85 -3.09 10.72
CA GLY A 122 3.92 -2.39 11.59
C GLY A 122 4.03 -2.85 13.05
N GLY A 123 4.04 -4.17 13.28
CA GLY A 123 4.27 -4.74 14.61
C GLY A 123 5.64 -4.38 15.18
N TYR A 124 6.68 -4.42 14.36
CA TYR A 124 8.02 -3.99 14.76
C TYR A 124 8.04 -2.53 15.23
N LEU A 125 7.45 -1.61 14.46
CA LEU A 125 7.42 -0.18 14.81
C LEU A 125 6.63 0.10 16.08
N ILE A 126 5.54 -0.63 16.34
CA ILE A 126 4.78 -0.52 17.59
C ILE A 126 5.59 -1.04 18.78
N SER A 127 6.37 -2.11 18.61
CA SER A 127 7.15 -2.71 19.71
C SER A 127 8.37 -1.89 20.15
N ARG A 128 8.73 -0.86 19.37
CA ARG A 128 9.97 -0.06 19.51
C ARG A 128 9.70 1.42 19.83
N ASP A 129 8.44 1.79 20.01
CA ASP A 129 7.98 3.12 20.43
C ASP A 129 7.78 3.15 21.95
#